data_AF-A0AAV1DW16-F1
#
_entry.id   AF-A0AAV1DW16-F1
#
_cell.length_a   1.000
_cell.length_b   1.000
_cell.length_c   1.000
_cell.angle_alpha   90.00
_cell.angle_beta   90.00
_cell.angle_gamma   90.00
#
_symmetry.space_group_name_H-M   'P 1'
#
loop_
_entity.id
_entity.type
_entity.pdbx_description
1 polymer ?
#
loop_
_entity_poly.entity_id
_entity_poly.type
_entity_poly.pdbx_seq_one_letter_code
_entity_poly.pdbx_strand_id
1 'polypeptide(L)' 'MELFDEMVIKGLSPDIFVYASMMNRHFKDGNAGEALKLNKEMIEAGVTPDVIYTYCLIKGLVKNGMLNQT' A
#
# COMPACT_ATOMS: atom_id res chain seq x y z
N MET A 1 -12.06 -4.56 0.06
CA MET A 1 -10.80 -5.29 0.26
C MET A 1 -11.02 -6.79 0.09
N GLU A 2 -12.26 -7.26 0.05
CA GLU A 2 -12.63 -8.69 -0.12
C GLU A 2 -11.78 -9.51 -1.10
N LEU A 3 -11.51 -9.03 -2.32
CA LEU A 3 -10.65 -9.76 -3.27
C LEU A 3 -9.16 -9.83 -2.85
N PHE A 4 -8.65 -8.77 -2.23
CA PHE A 4 -7.30 -8.76 -1.67
C PHE A 4 -7.23 -9.71 -0.47
N ASP A 5 -8.20 -9.60 0.44
CA ASP A 5 -8.31 -10.44 1.63
C ASP A 5 -8.45 -11.92 1.24
N GLU A 6 -9.25 -12.24 0.22
CA GLU A 6 -9.40 -13.59 -0.32
C GLU A 6 -8.08 -14.13 -0.91
N MET A 7 -7.32 -13.30 -1.63
CA MET A 7 -5.99 -13.68 -2.14
C MET A 7 -5.07 -14.09 -1.00
N VAL A 8 -4.99 -13.25 0.04
CA VAL A 8 -4.15 -13.50 1.23
C VAL A 8 -4.62 -14.75 1.97
N ILE A 9 -5.94 -14.92 2.19
CA ILE A 9 -6.52 -16.10 2.84
C ILE A 9 -6.22 -17.39 2.06
N LYS A 10 -6.19 -17.33 0.73
CA LYS A 10 -5.84 -18.45 -0.16
C LYS A 10 -4.33 -18.70 -0.24
N GLY A 11 -3.50 -17.93 0.46
CA GLY A 11 -2.04 -18.04 0.45
C GLY A 11 -1.40 -17.54 -0.85
N LEU A 12 -2.13 -16.76 -1.65
CA LEU A 12 -1.59 -16.09 -2.83
C LEU A 12 -0.86 -14.83 -2.40
N SER A 13 0.39 -14.68 -2.84
CA SER A 13 1.17 -13.46 -2.57
C SER A 13 0.69 -12.33 -3.49
N PRO A 14 0.20 -11.20 -2.94
CA PRO A 14 -0.02 -10.02 -3.75
C PRO A 14 1.30 -9.55 -4.39
N ASP A 15 1.21 -9.11 -5.64
CA ASP A 15 2.34 -8.47 -6.32
C ASP A 15 2.35 -6.96 -6.02
N ILE A 16 3.40 -6.29 -6.51
CA ILE A 16 3.57 -4.84 -6.35
C ILE A 16 2.39 -4.03 -6.92
N PHE A 17 1.73 -4.50 -7.98
CA PHE A 17 0.61 -3.79 -8.59
C PHE A 17 -0.65 -3.87 -7.74
N VAL A 18 -0.90 -5.04 -7.12
CA VAL A 18 -1.98 -5.23 -6.17
C VAL A 18 -1.75 -4.34 -4.94
N TYR A 19 -0.54 -4.35 -4.37
CA TYR A 19 -0.18 -3.46 -3.25
C TYR A 19 -0.34 -1.98 -3.62
N ALA A 20 0.13 -1.54 -4.80
CA ALA A 20 0.01 -0.16 -5.27
C ALA A 20 -1.45 0.27 -5.39
N SER A 21 -2.30 -0.61 -5.91
CA SER A 21 -3.73 -0.34 -6.10
C SER A 21 -4.44 -0.17 -4.76
N MET A 22 -4.15 -1.05 -3.80
CA MET A 22 -4.70 -0.99 -2.45
C MET A 22 -4.21 0.24 -1.68
N MET A 23 -2.90 0.55 -1.74
CA MET A 23 -2.33 1.76 -1.15
C MET A 23 -2.99 3.03 -1.69
N ASN A 24 -3.13 3.15 -3.02
CA ASN A 24 -3.78 4.29 -3.65
C ASN A 24 -5.25 4.43 -3.24
N ARG A 25 -5.96 3.31 -3.05
CA ARG A 25 -7.32 3.32 -2.52
C ARG A 25 -7.36 3.84 -1.09
N HIS A 26 -6.52 3.32 -0.19
CA HIS A 26 -6.45 3.80 1.19
C HIS A 26 -6.17 5.31 1.26
N PHE A 27 -5.28 5.84 0.43
CA PHE A 27 -5.03 7.29 0.37
C PHE A 27 -6.22 8.11 -0.13
N LYS A 28 -7.00 7.59 -1.08
CA LYS A 28 -8.23 8.25 -1.56
C LYS A 28 -9.33 8.24 -0.51
N ASP A 29 -9.39 7.19 0.29
CA ASP A 29 -10.38 7.04 1.36
C ASP A 29 -9.96 7.79 2.65
N GLY A 30 -8.84 8.51 2.65
CA GLY A 30 -8.30 9.22 3.82
C GLY A 30 -7.67 8.31 4.88
N ASN A 31 -7.54 7.02 4.59
CA ASN A 31 -7.05 5.99 5.49
C ASN A 31 -5.54 5.80 5.37
N ALA A 32 -4.78 6.89 5.48
CA ALA A 32 -3.33 6.87 5.27
C ALA A 32 -2.56 5.98 6.28
N GLY A 33 -3.10 5.75 7.48
CA GLY A 33 -2.54 4.77 8.42
C GLY A 33 -2.57 3.34 7.89
N GLU A 34 -3.67 2.93 7.25
CA GLU A 34 -3.77 1.62 6.61
C GLU A 34 -2.87 1.52 5.38
N ALA A 35 -2.69 2.62 4.62
CA ALA A 35 -1.72 2.66 3.52
C ALA A 35 -0.28 2.40 4.01
N LEU A 36 0.11 2.96 5.15
CA LEU A 36 1.42 2.75 5.76
C LEU A 36 1.59 1.33 6.30
N LYS A 37 0.53 0.76 6.91
CA LYS A 37 0.52 -0.63 7.35
C LYS A 37 0.70 -1.58 6.18
N LEU A 38 -0.01 -1.35 5.08
CA LEU A 38 0.11 -2.12 3.85
C LEU A 38 1.52 -2.03 3.24
N ASN A 39 2.14 -0.85 3.28
CA ASN A 39 3.53 -0.68 2.86
C ASN A 39 4.50 -1.53 3.70
N LYS A 40 4.28 -1.62 5.00
CA LYS A 40 5.07 -2.48 5.89
C LYS A 40 4.86 -3.96 5.57
N GLU A 41 3.62 -4.39 5.38
CA GLU A 41 3.28 -5.77 5.01
C GLU A 41 3.94 -6.18 3.68
N MET A 42 3.95 -5.29 2.68
CA MET A 42 4.64 -5.51 1.40
C MET A 42 6.13 -5.79 1.58
N ILE A 43 6.81 -4.99 2.41
CA ILE A 43 8.25 -5.14 2.70
C ILE A 43 8.50 -6.45 3.47
N GLU A 44 7.67 -6.77 4.45
CA GLU A 44 7.76 -8.02 5.23
C GLU A 44 7.49 -9.26 4.36
N ALA A 45 6.66 -9.14 3.32
CA ALA A 45 6.44 -10.17 2.32
C ALA A 45 7.58 -10.29 1.29
N GLY A 46 8.64 -9.48 1.41
CA GLY A 46 9.80 -9.50 0.51
C GLY A 46 9.55 -8.85 -0.86
N VAL A 47 8.47 -8.07 -0.99
CA VAL A 47 8.17 -7.34 -2.23
C VAL A 47 8.82 -5.96 -2.16
N THR A 48 9.79 -5.70 -3.04
CA THR A 48 10.52 -4.44 -3.05
C THR A 48 9.70 -3.32 -3.73
N PRO A 49 9.51 -2.17 -3.08
CA PRO A 49 8.91 -1.00 -3.73
C PRO A 49 9.69 -0.55 -4.96
N ASP A 50 8.97 -0.30 -6.06
CA ASP A 50 9.53 0.31 -7.26
C ASP A 50 9.31 1.83 -7.27
N VAL A 51 9.78 2.49 -8.32
CA VAL A 51 9.65 3.95 -8.48
C VAL A 51 8.18 4.37 -8.53
N ILE A 52 7.31 3.58 -9.17
CA ILE A 52 5.88 3.90 -9.33
C ILE A 52 5.16 3.80 -7.98
N TYR A 53 5.44 2.74 -7.22
CA TYR A 53 4.91 2.52 -5.88
C TYR A 53 5.37 3.64 -4.94
N THR A 54 6.66 3.94 -4.92
CA THR A 54 7.25 5.00 -4.09
C THR A 54 6.65 6.37 -4.41
N TYR A 55 6.45 6.68 -5.69
CA TYR A 55 5.77 7.90 -6.12
C TYR A 55 4.34 7.98 -5.59
N CYS A 56 3.58 6.88 -5.67
CA CYS A 56 2.22 6.82 -5.14
C CYS A 56 2.18 7.02 -3.62
N LEU A 57 3.12 6.42 -2.89
CA LEU A 57 3.27 6.57 -1.45
C LEU A 57 3.48 8.04 -1.06
N ILE A 58 4.50 8.69 -1.64
CA ILE A 58 4.82 10.10 -1.35
C ILE A 58 3.65 11.01 -1.71
N LYS A 59 3.05 10.81 -2.88
CA LYS A 59 1.89 11.60 -3.33
C LYS A 59 0.70 11.47 -2.37
N GLY A 60 0.45 10.27 -1.87
CA GLY A 60 -0.58 10.00 -0.88
C GLY A 60 -0.31 10.70 0.45
N LEU A 61 0.92 10.60 0.96
CA LEU A 61 1.33 11.22 2.22
C LEU A 61 1.26 12.75 2.17
N VAL A 62 1.74 13.38 1.10
CA VAL A 62 1.63 14.84 0.92
C VAL A 62 0.17 15.29 0.99
N LYS A 63 -0.73 14.59 0.28
CA LYS A 63 -2.16 14.93 0.27
C LYS A 63 -2.84 14.77 1.63
N ASN A 64 -2.33 13.89 2.47
CA ASN A 64 -2.87 13.63 3.81
C ASN A 64 -2.09 14.37 4.92
N GLY A 65 -1.10 15.21 4.58
CA GLY A 65 -0.31 15.95 5.57
C GLY A 65 0.64 15.08 6.41
N MET A 66 0.98 13.88 5.93
CA MET A 66 1.71 12.84 6.68
C MET A 66 3.15 12.62 6.16
N LEU A 67 3.75 13.61 5.49
CA LEU A 67 5.09 13.48 4.90
C LEU A 67 6.19 13.17 5.94
N ASN A 68 5.97 13.49 7.21
CA ASN A 68 6.92 13.26 8.29
C ASN A 68 6.88 11.82 8.84
N GLN A 69 6.13 10.90 8.21
CA GLN A 69 5.92 9.51 8.66
C GLN A 69 6.47 8.44 7.71
N THR A 70 7.21 8.86 6.68
CA THR A 70 8.09 8.02 5.85
C THR A 70 9.42 7.79 6.54
#